data_AF-A0A7C3S5A0-F1
#
_entry.id   AF-A0A7C3S5A0-F1
#
_cell.length_a   1.000
_cell.length_b   1.000
_cell.length_c   1.000
_cell.angle_alpha   90.00
_cell.angle_beta   90.00
_cell.angle_gamma   90.00
#
_symmetry.space_group_name_H-M   'P 1'
#
loop_
_entity.id
_entity.type
_entity.pdbx_description
1 polymer ?
#
loop_
_entity_poly.entity_id
_entity_poly.type
_entity_poly.pdbx_seq_one_letter_code
_entity_poly.pdbx_strand_id
1 'polypeptide(L)'
;MSSKRLPKALRREIFERAKGRCEYCLSPAKYALHPFEADHIIPRSKGGSTSLENLALSCGCHRFKAAHTHAHDPKTGRLVRLFNPRQDKWTKHFRWSEDLTQIIGITAIGRATVSVLRLNRQELIELRRLLIIVGEHPAQRPVTQKPSKKVGE
;
A
#
# COMPACT_ATOMS: atom_id res chain seq x y z
N MET A 1 -1.25 -11.82 25.40
CA MET A 1 0.14 -11.32 25.45
C MET A 1 0.15 -9.85 25.04
N SER A 2 0.57 -8.97 25.96
CA SER A 2 0.56 -7.52 25.77
C SER A 2 1.42 -7.12 24.56
N SER A 3 0.80 -6.48 23.57
CA SER A 3 1.52 -5.94 22.43
C SER A 3 2.37 -4.75 22.92
N LYS A 4 3.68 -4.96 23.05
CA LYS A 4 4.62 -3.89 23.42
C LYS A 4 4.46 -2.76 22.39
N ARG A 5 4.01 -1.59 22.83
CA ARG A 5 3.81 -0.43 21.96
C ARG A 5 5.13 -0.11 21.26
N LEU A 6 5.08 0.07 19.94
CA LEU A 6 6.25 0.50 19.16
C LEU A 6 6.76 1.85 19.67
N PRO A 7 8.08 2.06 19.74
CA PRO A 7 8.66 3.37 20.04
C PRO A 7 8.12 4.45 19.10
N LYS A 8 7.90 5.67 19.63
CA LYS A 8 7.38 6.80 18.85
C LYS A 8 8.32 7.16 17.68
N ALA A 9 9.63 7.07 17.90
CA ALA A 9 10.64 7.32 16.86
C ALA A 9 10.48 6.35 15.68
N LEU A 10 10.42 5.03 15.96
CA LEU A 10 10.23 4.01 14.93
C LEU A 10 8.92 4.19 14.15
N ARG A 11 7.82 4.55 14.84
CA ARG A 11 6.55 4.86 14.16
C ARG A 11 6.66 6.05 13.21
N ARG A 12 7.39 7.10 13.61
CA ARG A 12 7.63 8.29 12.78
C ARG A 12 8.45 7.92 11.55
N GLU A 13 9.54 7.17 11.70
CA GLU A 13 10.39 6.72 10.59
C GLU A 13 9.61 5.90 9.56
N ILE A 14 8.76 4.98 10.02
CA ILE A 14 7.86 4.20 9.14
C ILE A 14 6.94 5.13 8.35
N PHE A 15 6.35 6.13 9.01
CA PHE A 15 5.41 7.05 8.39
C PHE A 15 6.06 7.98 7.37
N GLU A 16 7.22 8.56 7.71
CA GLU A 16 8.01 9.44 6.85
C GLU A 16 8.47 8.72 5.58
N ARG A 17 9.05 7.53 5.74
CA ARG A 17 9.49 6.68 4.63
C ARG A 17 8.35 6.28 3.69
N ALA A 18 7.18 5.98 4.26
CA ALA A 18 5.98 5.66 3.49
C ALA A 18 5.28 6.91 2.91
N LYS A 19 5.80 8.12 3.17
CA LYS A 19 5.20 9.41 2.79
C LYS A 19 3.73 9.52 3.21
N GLY A 20 3.43 8.97 4.40
CA GLY A 20 2.07 8.92 4.94
C GLY A 20 1.08 8.13 4.06
N ARG A 21 1.53 7.14 3.29
CA ARG A 21 0.67 6.30 2.44
C ARG A 21 0.82 4.83 2.81
N CYS A 22 -0.26 4.07 2.68
CA CYS A 22 -0.23 2.63 2.89
C CYS A 22 0.71 2.01 1.85
N GLU A 23 1.70 1.23 2.28
CA GLU A 23 2.73 0.71 1.39
C GLU A 23 2.23 -0.43 0.49
N TYR A 24 1.01 -0.92 0.74
CA TYR A 24 0.32 -1.90 -0.11
C TYR A 24 -0.61 -1.24 -1.13
N CYS A 25 -1.54 -0.40 -0.66
CA CYS A 25 -2.63 0.15 -1.48
C CYS A 25 -2.49 1.63 -1.86
N LEU A 26 -1.41 2.29 -1.40
CA LEU A 26 -1.09 3.71 -1.63
C LEU A 26 -2.13 4.72 -1.11
N SER A 27 -3.11 4.26 -0.34
CA SER A 27 -4.10 5.12 0.32
C SER A 27 -3.41 6.07 1.29
N PRO A 28 -3.70 7.38 1.24
CA PRO A 28 -3.09 8.36 2.14
C PRO A 28 -3.70 8.32 3.54
N ALA A 29 -2.85 8.35 4.55
CA ALA A 29 -3.25 8.39 5.96
C ALA A 29 -4.04 9.66 6.32
N LYS A 30 -3.79 10.78 5.62
CA LYS A 30 -4.48 12.06 5.87
C LYS A 30 -5.99 12.03 5.67
N TYR A 31 -6.52 11.06 4.92
CA TYR A 31 -7.95 10.87 4.68
C TYR A 31 -8.51 9.60 5.33
N ALA A 32 -7.76 8.99 6.25
CA ALA A 32 -8.17 7.78 6.92
C ALA A 32 -9.00 8.07 8.17
N LEU A 33 -10.12 7.36 8.31
CA LEU A 33 -10.95 7.40 9.52
C LEU A 33 -10.30 6.67 10.71
N HIS A 34 -9.36 5.78 10.43
CA HIS A 34 -8.64 5.00 11.43
C HIS A 34 -7.13 5.20 11.29
N PRO A 35 -6.38 5.16 12.40
CA PRO A 35 -4.93 5.21 12.37
C PRO A 35 -4.34 4.11 11.50
N PHE A 36 -3.27 4.45 10.79
CA PHE A 36 -2.47 3.45 10.12
C PHE A 36 -1.59 2.73 11.15
N GLU A 37 -1.33 1.46 10.89
CA GLU A 37 -0.54 0.59 11.75
C GLU A 37 0.78 0.20 11.08
N ALA A 38 1.76 -0.12 11.92
CA ALA A 38 3.00 -0.74 11.47
C ALA A 38 2.78 -2.25 11.39
N ASP A 39 2.60 -2.72 10.17
CA ASP A 39 2.36 -4.12 9.86
C ASP A 39 3.66 -4.89 9.65
N HIS A 40 3.77 -6.05 10.28
CA HIS A 40 4.91 -6.95 10.10
C HIS A 40 4.79 -7.68 8.76
N ILE A 41 5.73 -7.42 7.85
CA ILE A 41 5.78 -8.05 6.52
C ILE A 41 5.93 -9.56 6.68
N ILE A 42 6.96 -9.98 7.43
CA ILE A 42 7.03 -11.31 8.03
C ILE A 42 6.40 -11.20 9.43
N PRO A 43 5.27 -11.86 9.70
CA PRO A 43 4.61 -11.80 11.00
C PRO A 43 5.52 -12.25 12.14
N ARG A 44 5.32 -11.69 13.34
CA ARG A 44 6.07 -12.14 14.54
C ARG A 44 5.88 -13.63 14.83
N SER A 45 4.69 -14.19 14.53
CA SER A 45 4.41 -15.63 14.67
C SER A 45 5.25 -16.51 13.75
N LYS A 46 5.91 -15.91 12.75
CA LYS A 46 6.85 -16.56 11.83
C LYS A 46 8.29 -16.07 12.04
N GLY A 47 8.60 -15.54 13.24
CA GLY A 47 9.94 -15.05 13.59
C GLY A 47 10.30 -13.66 13.05
N GLY A 48 9.33 -12.90 12.53
CA GLY A 48 9.59 -11.56 12.00
C GLY A 48 10.05 -10.57 13.06
N SER A 49 11.13 -9.84 12.76
CA SER A 49 11.68 -8.79 13.63
C SER A 49 10.73 -7.60 13.75
N THR A 50 10.82 -6.87 14.86
CA THR A 50 10.18 -5.56 15.01
C THR A 50 11.20 -4.47 14.70
N SER A 51 11.53 -4.34 13.41
CA SER A 51 12.52 -3.38 12.91
C SER A 51 12.02 -2.70 11.63
N LEU A 52 12.67 -1.62 11.22
CA LEU A 52 12.27 -0.82 10.06
C LEU A 52 12.23 -1.65 8.76
N GLU A 53 13.10 -2.65 8.67
CA GLU A 53 13.26 -3.58 7.53
C GLU A 53 12.16 -4.62 7.44
N ASN A 54 11.32 -4.77 8.47
CA ASN A 54 10.22 -5.73 8.48
C ASN A 54 8.85 -5.09 8.79
N LEU A 55 8.81 -3.78 9.00
CA LEU A 55 7.56 -3.04 9.24
C LEU A 55 7.15 -2.26 8.00
N ALA A 56 5.87 -2.31 7.66
CA ALA A 56 5.24 -1.53 6.61
C ALA A 56 4.13 -0.64 7.19
N LEU A 57 4.01 0.60 6.74
CA LEU A 57 2.86 1.43 7.06
C LEU A 57 1.63 0.87 6.33
N SER A 58 0.59 0.52 7.07
CA SER A 58 -0.59 -0.15 6.51
C SER A 58 -1.88 0.45 7.06
N CYS A 59 -2.84 0.71 6.17
CA CYS A 59 -4.23 0.93 6.56
C CYS A 59 -4.86 -0.40 6.99
N GLY A 60 -6.20 -0.54 6.93
CA GLY A 60 -6.88 -1.82 7.16
C GLY A 60 -6.44 -3.02 6.30
N CYS A 61 -5.52 -2.84 5.35
CA CYS A 61 -4.89 -3.93 4.59
C CYS A 61 -4.14 -4.92 5.50
N HIS A 62 -3.55 -4.47 6.61
CA HIS A 62 -2.85 -5.36 7.54
C HIS A 62 -3.78 -6.43 8.13
N ARG A 63 -5.06 -6.11 8.34
CA ARG A 63 -6.05 -7.03 8.91
C ARG A 63 -6.34 -8.19 7.96
N PHE A 64 -6.37 -7.92 6.65
CA PHE A 64 -6.58 -8.95 5.63
C PHE A 64 -5.30 -9.74 5.34
N LYS A 65 -4.13 -9.08 5.39
CA LYS A 65 -2.85 -9.79 5.34
C LYS A 65 -2.72 -10.76 6.51
N ALA A 66 -3.01 -10.31 7.74
CA ALA A 66 -2.86 -11.09 8.96
C ALA A 66 -1.50 -11.83 9.00
N ALA A 67 -1.52 -13.15 9.21
CA ALA A 67 -0.31 -13.98 9.23
C ALA A 67 0.15 -14.47 7.84
N HIS A 68 -0.52 -14.05 6.75
CA HIS A 68 -0.16 -14.48 5.40
C HIS A 68 1.15 -13.83 4.96
N THR A 69 2.04 -14.68 4.45
CA THR A 69 3.25 -14.29 3.70
C THR A 69 3.21 -14.80 2.26
N HIS A 70 2.27 -15.71 1.97
CA HIS A 70 2.04 -16.35 0.69
C HIS A 70 0.53 -16.49 0.47
N ALA A 71 0.14 -16.61 -0.79
CA ALA A 71 -1.22 -16.92 -1.21
C ALA A 71 -1.23 -17.54 -2.59
N HIS A 72 -2.32 -18.22 -2.93
CA HIS A 72 -2.50 -18.74 -4.29
C HIS A 72 -2.78 -17.58 -5.25
N ASP A 73 -2.05 -17.53 -6.37
CA ASP A 73 -2.36 -16.63 -7.47
C ASP A 73 -3.72 -17.02 -8.06
N PRO A 74 -4.74 -16.13 -8.02
CA PRO A 74 -6.09 -16.48 -8.46
C PRO A 74 -6.16 -16.86 -9.95
N LYS A 75 -5.16 -16.50 -10.77
CA LYS A 75 -5.12 -16.88 -12.18
C LYS A 75 -4.55 -18.29 -12.41
N THR A 76 -3.53 -18.69 -11.64
CA THR A 76 -2.74 -19.90 -11.92
C THR A 76 -2.87 -20.98 -10.85
N GLY A 77 -3.46 -20.67 -9.69
CA GLY A 77 -3.52 -21.55 -8.53
C GLY A 77 -2.17 -21.78 -7.85
N ARG A 78 -1.06 -21.25 -8.36
CA ARG A 78 0.27 -21.45 -7.78
C ARG A 78 0.41 -20.67 -6.48
N LEU A 79 0.95 -21.31 -5.45
CA LEU A 79 1.33 -20.63 -4.21
C LEU A 79 2.51 -19.70 -4.49
N VAL A 80 2.34 -18.40 -4.22
CA VAL A 80 3.37 -17.38 -4.41
C VAL A 80 3.48 -16.52 -3.17
N ARG A 81 4.65 -15.92 -2.94
CA ARG A 81 4.82 -14.94 -1.87
C ARG A 81 3.95 -13.70 -2.13
N LEU A 82 3.55 -13.03 -1.06
CA LEU A 82 2.90 -11.72 -1.13
C LEU A 82 3.94 -10.62 -1.41
N PHE A 83 3.45 -9.47 -1.86
CA PHE A 83 4.27 -8.29 -2.10
C PHE A 83 4.98 -7.83 -0.83
N ASN A 84 6.28 -7.57 -0.94
CA ASN A 84 7.12 -7.08 0.13
C ASN A 84 7.59 -5.65 -0.21
N PRO A 85 7.07 -4.60 0.44
CA PRO A 85 7.45 -3.22 0.13
C PRO A 85 8.91 -2.85 0.43
N ARG A 86 9.69 -3.76 1.03
CA ARG A 86 11.14 -3.58 1.29
C ARG A 86 12.01 -4.19 0.19
N GLN A 87 11.47 -5.14 -0.57
CA GLN A 87 12.21 -5.89 -1.60
C GLN A 87 11.66 -5.62 -3.01
N ASP A 88 10.37 -5.28 -3.12
CA ASP A 88 9.66 -5.16 -4.38
C ASP A 88 9.39 -3.70 -4.76
N LYS A 89 9.44 -3.42 -6.07
CA LYS A 89 8.97 -2.15 -6.62
C LYS A 89 7.47 -2.28 -6.91
N TRP A 90 6.64 -1.41 -6.35
CA TRP A 90 5.18 -1.43 -6.54
C TRP A 90 4.79 -1.49 -8.03
N THR A 91 5.43 -0.66 -8.86
CA THR A 91 5.16 -0.58 -10.32
C THR A 91 5.58 -1.81 -11.13
N LYS A 92 6.35 -2.75 -10.54
CA LYS A 92 6.64 -4.04 -11.18
C LYS A 92 5.50 -5.04 -10.98
N HIS A 93 4.72 -4.90 -9.91
CA HIS A 93 3.68 -5.87 -9.54
C HIS A 93 2.28 -5.36 -9.76
N PHE A 94 2.10 -4.04 -9.79
CA PHE A 94 0.81 -3.39 -9.85
C PHE A 94 0.79 -2.23 -10.84
N ARG A 95 -0.41 -1.96 -11.35
CA ARG A 95 -0.78 -0.71 -12.02
C ARG A 95 -2.17 -0.28 -11.57
N TRP A 96 -2.54 0.96 -11.83
CA TRP A 96 -3.93 1.39 -11.70
C TRP A 96 -4.76 0.91 -12.89
N SER A 97 -6.07 0.72 -12.67
CA SER A 97 -7.07 0.67 -13.75
C SER A 97 -7.13 2.02 -14.47
N GLU A 98 -7.78 2.05 -15.63
CA GLU A 98 -7.91 3.28 -16.43
C GLU A 98 -8.64 4.40 -15.68
N ASP A 99 -9.67 4.04 -14.91
CA ASP A 99 -10.41 4.96 -14.04
C ASP A 99 -9.71 5.28 -12.71
N LEU A 100 -8.51 4.73 -12.49
CA LEU A 100 -7.67 4.92 -11.30
C LEU A 100 -8.31 4.47 -9.98
N THR A 101 -9.40 3.70 -10.01
CA THR A 101 -10.08 3.26 -8.78
C THR A 101 -9.62 1.89 -8.27
N GLN A 102 -9.00 1.08 -9.13
CA GLN A 102 -8.59 -0.28 -8.83
C GLN A 102 -7.09 -0.49 -9.01
N ILE A 103 -6.51 -1.33 -8.15
CA ILE A 103 -5.16 -1.84 -8.29
C ILE A 103 -5.22 -3.16 -9.06
N ILE A 104 -4.56 -3.21 -10.21
CA ILE A 104 -4.46 -4.39 -11.06
C ILE A 104 -3.12 -5.08 -10.80
N GLY A 105 -3.17 -6.34 -10.34
CA GLY A 105 -1.99 -7.19 -10.21
C GLY A 105 -1.51 -7.68 -11.58
N ILE A 106 -0.34 -7.23 -12.04
CA ILE A 106 0.22 -7.60 -13.35
C ILE A 106 1.20 -8.77 -13.29
N THR A 107 1.52 -9.24 -12.10
CA THR A 107 2.34 -10.44 -11.83
C THR A 107 1.57 -11.40 -10.93
N ALA A 108 2.03 -12.65 -10.80
CA ALA A 108 1.43 -13.62 -9.87
C ALA A 108 1.44 -13.10 -8.41
N ILE A 109 2.56 -12.52 -7.96
CA ILE A 109 2.68 -11.86 -6.65
C ILE A 109 1.66 -10.74 -6.52
N GLY A 110 1.52 -9.90 -7.56
CA GLY A 110 0.58 -8.79 -7.55
C GLY A 110 -0.87 -9.24 -7.44
N ARG A 111 -1.29 -10.23 -8.25
CA ARG A 111 -2.66 -10.77 -8.21
C ARG A 111 -2.98 -11.43 -6.86
N ALA A 112 -2.08 -12.26 -6.36
CA ALA A 112 -2.21 -12.89 -5.04
C ALA A 112 -2.34 -11.83 -3.93
N THR A 113 -1.53 -10.76 -3.99
CA THR A 113 -1.59 -9.65 -3.02
C THR A 113 -2.90 -8.88 -3.11
N VAL A 114 -3.35 -8.50 -4.32
CA VAL A 114 -4.63 -7.79 -4.51
C VAL A 114 -5.78 -8.58 -3.91
N SER A 115 -5.80 -9.89 -4.17
CA SER A 115 -6.82 -10.81 -3.67
C SER A 115 -6.80 -10.91 -2.14
N VAL A 116 -5.67 -11.30 -1.55
CA VAL A 116 -5.59 -11.57 -0.11
C VAL A 116 -5.70 -10.31 0.74
N LEU A 117 -5.05 -9.21 0.35
CA LEU A 117 -5.14 -7.95 1.11
C LEU A 117 -6.42 -7.16 0.82
N ARG A 118 -7.27 -7.66 -0.08
CA ARG A 118 -8.48 -6.99 -0.56
C ARG A 118 -8.20 -5.54 -0.93
N LEU A 119 -7.20 -5.34 -1.79
CA LEU A 119 -6.71 -4.00 -2.18
C LEU A 119 -7.75 -3.19 -2.96
N ASN A 120 -8.81 -3.85 -3.44
CA ASN A 120 -9.95 -3.28 -4.17
C ASN A 120 -11.29 -3.55 -3.45
N ARG A 121 -11.29 -3.63 -2.11
CA ARG A 121 -12.56 -3.61 -1.35
C ARG A 121 -13.30 -2.29 -1.59
N GLN A 122 -14.63 -2.32 -1.48
CA GLN A 122 -15.50 -1.20 -1.83
C GLN A 122 -15.06 0.12 -1.20
N GLU A 123 -14.69 0.10 0.08
CA GLU A 123 -14.33 1.30 0.83
C GLU A 123 -13.08 1.99 0.26
N LEU A 124 -12.13 1.22 -0.29
CA LEU A 124 -10.96 1.79 -0.97
C LEU A 124 -11.30 2.33 -2.36
N ILE A 125 -12.20 1.67 -3.08
CA ILE A 125 -12.66 2.14 -4.40
C ILE A 125 -13.38 3.47 -4.23
N GLU A 126 -14.34 3.58 -3.30
CA GLU A 126 -15.07 4.83 -3.05
C GLU A 126 -14.15 5.94 -2.55
N LEU A 127 -13.22 5.62 -1.63
CA LEU A 127 -12.22 6.60 -1.21
C LEU A 127 -11.42 7.12 -2.42
N ARG A 128 -10.94 6.23 -3.31
CA ARG A 128 -10.19 6.66 -4.50
C ARG A 128 -11.03 7.53 -5.43
N ARG A 129 -12.32 7.22 -5.63
CA ARG A 129 -13.23 8.07 -6.42
C ARG A 129 -13.34 9.48 -5.83
N LEU A 130 -13.55 9.59 -4.52
CA LEU A 130 -13.59 10.90 -3.84
C LEU A 130 -12.26 11.64 -3.97
N LEU A 131 -11.13 10.93 -3.84
CA LEU A 131 -9.81 11.53 -3.94
C LEU A 131 -9.44 11.94 -5.37
N ILE A 132 -9.97 11.28 -6.40
CA ILE A 132 -9.82 11.70 -7.80
C ILE A 132 -10.52 13.05 -8.01
N ILE A 133 -11.74 13.21 -7.49
CA ILE A 133 -12.52 14.45 -7.61
C ILE A 133 -11.76 15.65 -7.04
N VAL A 134 -11.06 15.47 -5.92
CA VAL A 134 -10.28 16.54 -5.29
C VAL A 134 -8.80 16.59 -5.74
N GLY A 135 -8.40 15.83 -6.76
CA GLY A 135 -7.06 15.88 -7.35
C GLY A 135 -5.94 15.20 -6.53
N GLU A 136 -6.31 14.38 -5.55
CA GLU A 136 -5.41 13.74 -4.57
C GLU A 136 -5.08 12.27 -4.87
N HIS A 137 -5.71 11.72 -5.93
CA HIS A 137 -5.50 10.35 -6.39
C HIS A 137 -5.44 10.24 -7.93
N PRO A 138 -4.55 9.39 -8.49
CA PRO A 138 -3.45 8.72 -7.81
C PRO A 138 -2.46 9.74 -7.26
N ALA A 139 -1.58 9.31 -6.35
CA ALA A 139 -0.54 10.22 -5.85
C ALA A 139 0.23 10.77 -7.04
N GLN A 140 0.07 12.05 -7.34
CA GLN A 140 0.86 12.70 -8.37
C GLN A 140 2.33 12.53 -7.94
N ARG A 141 3.16 11.89 -8.77
CA ARG A 141 4.56 12.28 -8.76
C ARG A 141 4.57 13.78 -9.05
N PRO A 142 5.44 14.60 -8.43
CA PRO A 142 5.60 15.96 -8.91
C PRO A 142 5.98 15.86 -10.39
N VAL A 143 5.00 16.10 -11.26
CA VAL A 143 5.28 16.45 -12.64
C VAL A 143 5.95 17.79 -12.49
N THR A 144 7.24 17.86 -12.81
CA THR A 144 7.89 19.15 -12.99
C THR A 144 7.02 19.91 -13.98
N GLN A 145 6.24 20.87 -13.48
CA GLN A 145 5.44 21.74 -14.31
C GLN A 145 6.46 22.44 -15.22
N LYS A 146 6.51 22.05 -16.50
CA LYS A 146 7.13 22.94 -17.49
C LYS A 146 6.29 24.22 -17.47
N PRO A 147 6.90 25.39 -17.34
CA PRO A 147 6.15 26.63 -17.29
C PRO A 147 5.37 26.74 -18.60
N SER A 148 4.05 26.93 -18.49
CA SER A 148 3.20 27.29 -19.61
C SER A 148 3.83 28.49 -20.32
N LYS A 149 4.12 28.34 -21.61
CA LYS A 149 4.52 29.47 -22.46
C LYS A 149 3.46 30.55 -22.30
N LYS A 150 3.86 31.73 -21.82
CA LYS A 150 3.04 32.94 -21.94
C LYS A 150 2.72 33.12 -23.44
N VAL A 151 1.44 33.08 -23.78
CA VAL A 151 0.96 33.66 -25.03
C VAL A 151 1.15 35.16 -24.85
N GLY A 152 2.02 35.74 -25.68
CA GLY A 152 2.21 37.19 -25.73
C GLY A 152 1.04 37.83 -26.45
N GLU A 153 0.54 38.91 -25.86
CA GLU A 153 0.03 40.08 -26.58
C GLU A 153 1.18 41.06 -26.78
#